data_AF-A0A1R0KLK4-F1
#
_entry.id   AF-A0A1R0KLK4-F1
#
_cell.length_a   1.000
_cell.length_b   1.000
_cell.length_c   1.000
_cell.angle_alpha   90.00
_cell.angle_beta   90.00
_cell.angle_gamma   90.00
#
_symmetry.space_group_name_H-M   'P 1'
#
loop_
_entity.id
_entity.type
_entity.pdbx_description
1 polymer ?
#
loop_
_entity_poly.entity_id
_entity_poly.type
_entity_poly.pdbx_seq_one_letter_code
_entity_poly.pdbx_strand_id
1 'polypeptide(L)'
;MLSIAFVPSAALVLVASVIGGFLVHQAVRIRDDAEDGAVTMIAASRGIAVLQRDRAIALKAPGSRSATYAAYADRIDITLSSLREIARAAPDAEIGYQQALAVELLTVVEGVDRSVSLAVAGMDDEGRRDYAAAVGAYRSRLGAVAGKLTESSRQIYRDLVGSADWSRFGAVETALSAATPPPVGQAAWRVAAEVVGRSLGDLAARQIEYSARLAIDGGRRVLSGAFATTAAISLLAGVVMAVVMLLARRLPIPVIRCPARLEATPLSWSHRVHDYAEKSTLLAHTRR
;
A
#
# COMPACT_ATOMS: atom_id res chain seq x y z
N MET A 1 2.73 52.04 11.05
CA MET A 1 3.50 51.42 9.93
C MET A 1 3.88 49.95 10.19
N LEU A 2 3.92 49.46 11.44
CA LEU A 2 4.17 48.03 11.73
C LEU A 2 3.12 47.04 11.19
N SER A 3 1.85 47.44 11.01
CA SER A 3 0.79 46.53 10.52
C SER A 3 0.98 46.00 9.10
N ILE A 4 1.68 46.73 8.20
CA ILE A 4 1.78 46.32 6.79
C ILE A 4 2.78 45.16 6.59
N ALA A 5 3.84 45.08 7.39
CA ALA A 5 4.82 43.98 7.33
C ALA A 5 4.42 42.73 8.12
N PHE A 6 3.49 42.88 9.08
CA PHE A 6 3.03 41.78 9.94
C PHE A 6 2.08 40.83 9.21
N VAL A 7 1.22 41.38 8.35
CA VAL A 7 0.22 40.61 7.58
C VAL A 7 0.86 39.53 6.69
N PRO A 8 1.87 39.82 5.84
CA PRO A 8 2.47 38.80 4.99
C PRO A 8 3.25 37.74 5.78
N SER A 9 3.89 38.11 6.89
CA SER A 9 4.63 37.16 7.73
C SER A 9 3.68 36.22 8.50
N ALA A 10 2.56 36.76 9.02
CA ALA A 10 1.52 35.94 9.63
C ALA A 10 0.87 35.00 8.62
N ALA A 11 0.66 35.45 7.38
CA ALA A 11 0.17 34.60 6.29
C ALA A 11 1.14 33.46 5.97
N LEU A 12 2.45 33.69 5.94
CA LEU A 12 3.45 32.64 5.72
C LEU A 12 3.44 31.58 6.82
N VAL A 13 3.36 31.99 8.09
CA VAL A 13 3.26 31.03 9.22
C VAL A 13 1.98 30.21 9.14
N LEU A 14 0.86 30.84 8.75
CA LEU A 14 -0.41 30.14 8.59
C LEU A 14 -0.33 29.11 7.45
N VAL A 15 0.22 29.50 6.29
CA VAL A 15 0.44 28.58 5.16
C VAL A 15 1.36 27.43 5.55
N ALA A 16 2.47 27.70 6.23
CA ALA A 16 3.39 26.69 6.75
C ALA A 16 2.68 25.70 7.69
N SER A 17 1.80 26.21 8.57
CA SER A 17 1.03 25.38 9.50
C SER A 17 0.03 24.48 8.77
N VAL A 18 -0.66 25.02 7.75
CA VAL A 18 -1.60 24.26 6.93
C VAL A 18 -0.89 23.16 6.14
N ILE A 19 0.24 23.48 5.50
CA ILE A 19 1.06 22.49 4.77
C ILE A 19 1.57 21.41 5.72
N GLY A 20 2.09 21.80 6.89
CA GLY A 20 2.59 20.87 7.89
C GLY A 20 1.50 19.93 8.42
N GLY A 21 0.31 20.46 8.69
CA GLY A 21 -0.85 19.66 9.07
C GLY A 21 -1.28 18.68 7.99
N PHE A 22 -1.30 19.12 6.73
CA PHE A 22 -1.62 18.26 5.59
C PHE A 22 -0.62 17.10 5.42
N LEU A 23 0.69 17.38 5.51
CA LEU A 23 1.73 16.34 5.39
C LEU A 23 1.64 15.30 6.51
N VAL A 24 1.39 15.73 7.76
CA VAL A 24 1.20 14.82 8.88
C VAL A 24 -0.05 13.97 8.69
N HIS A 25 -1.16 14.58 8.24
CA HIS A 25 -2.40 13.85 7.96
C HIS A 25 -2.22 12.79 6.87
N GLN A 26 -1.53 13.14 5.77
CA GLN A 26 -1.23 12.20 4.69
C GLN A 26 -0.33 11.05 5.18
N ALA A 27 0.67 11.35 6.02
CA ALA A 27 1.57 10.34 6.58
C ALA A 27 0.85 9.35 7.51
N VAL A 28 -0.10 9.83 8.33
CA VAL A 28 -0.94 8.96 9.17
C VAL A 28 -1.78 8.04 8.31
N ARG A 29 -2.46 8.57 7.30
CA ARG A 29 -3.29 7.76 6.40
C ARG A 29 -2.49 6.67 5.69
N ILE A 30 -1.31 7.01 5.16
CA ILE A 30 -0.42 6.04 4.51
C ILE A 30 0.01 4.92 5.47
N ARG A 31 0.33 5.28 6.71
CA ARG A 31 0.71 4.31 7.74
C ARG A 31 -0.46 3.38 8.05
N ASP A 32 -1.65 3.93 8.28
CA ASP A 32 -2.85 3.16 8.63
C ASP A 32 -3.23 2.20 7.48
N ASP A 33 -3.23 2.69 6.23
CA ASP A 33 -3.49 1.86 5.04
C ASP A 33 -2.48 0.70 4.92
N ALA A 34 -1.20 0.93 5.24
CA ALA A 34 -0.16 -0.09 5.21
C ALA A 34 -0.33 -1.13 6.34
N GLU A 35 -0.65 -0.69 7.55
CA GLU A 35 -0.92 -1.55 8.70
C GLU A 35 -2.18 -2.42 8.48
N ASP A 36 -3.27 -1.83 7.97
CA ASP A 36 -4.52 -2.52 7.66
C ASP A 36 -4.36 -3.56 6.55
N GLY A 37 -3.58 -3.25 5.51
CA GLY A 37 -3.24 -4.20 4.45
C GLY A 37 -2.49 -5.42 4.99
N ALA A 38 -1.51 -5.20 5.87
CA ALA A 38 -0.76 -6.28 6.52
C ALA A 38 -1.65 -7.17 7.41
N VAL A 39 -2.51 -6.57 8.23
CA VAL A 39 -3.47 -7.30 9.09
C VAL A 39 -4.42 -8.13 8.26
N THR A 40 -4.95 -7.55 7.18
CA THR A 40 -5.87 -8.23 6.26
C THR A 40 -5.21 -9.42 5.58
N MET A 41 -3.95 -9.31 5.14
CA MET A 41 -3.19 -10.43 4.57
C MET A 41 -2.99 -11.59 5.56
N ILE A 42 -2.67 -11.27 6.82
CA ILE A 42 -2.52 -12.29 7.87
C ILE A 42 -3.86 -12.99 8.12
N ALA A 43 -4.96 -12.23 8.23
CA ALA A 43 -6.28 -12.80 8.45
C ALA A 43 -6.74 -13.67 7.27
N ALA A 44 -6.54 -13.19 6.04
CA ALA A 44 -6.94 -13.90 4.82
C ALA A 44 -6.14 -15.19 4.61
N SER A 45 -4.84 -15.20 4.89
CA SER A 45 -4.03 -16.44 4.77
C SER A 45 -4.53 -17.54 5.72
N ARG A 46 -4.90 -17.18 6.95
CA ARG A 46 -5.55 -18.10 7.91
C ARG A 46 -6.92 -18.55 7.39
N GLY A 47 -7.70 -17.64 6.82
CA GLY A 47 -8.99 -17.94 6.20
C GLY A 47 -8.88 -18.95 5.05
N ILE A 48 -7.89 -18.79 4.17
CA ILE A 48 -7.60 -19.74 3.08
C ILE A 48 -7.28 -21.12 3.65
N ALA A 49 -6.42 -21.21 4.67
CA ALA A 49 -6.08 -22.49 5.30
C ALA A 49 -7.31 -23.19 5.94
N VAL A 50 -8.27 -22.42 6.45
CA VAL A 50 -9.56 -22.98 6.91
C VAL A 50 -10.39 -23.50 5.74
N LEU A 51 -10.54 -22.73 4.66
CA LEU A 51 -11.29 -23.14 3.46
C LEU A 51 -10.69 -24.40 2.82
N GLN A 52 -9.36 -24.52 2.78
CA GLN A 52 -8.66 -25.72 2.30
C GLN A 52 -8.99 -26.95 3.15
N ARG A 53 -8.98 -26.79 4.49
CA ARG A 53 -9.35 -27.87 5.41
C ARG A 53 -10.80 -28.31 5.20
N ASP A 54 -11.72 -27.36 5.11
CA ASP A 54 -13.15 -27.63 4.92
C ASP A 54 -13.40 -28.32 3.58
N ARG A 55 -12.70 -27.90 2.51
CA ARG A 55 -12.71 -28.56 1.20
C ARG A 55 -12.26 -30.02 1.29
N ALA A 56 -11.14 -30.27 1.97
CA ALA A 56 -10.61 -31.63 2.14
C ALA A 56 -11.53 -32.54 2.96
N ILE A 57 -12.29 -31.98 3.92
CA ILE A 57 -13.33 -32.70 4.66
C ILE A 57 -14.52 -33.00 3.75
N ALA A 58 -15.01 -32.00 3.02
CA ALA A 58 -16.16 -32.12 2.13
C ALA A 58 -15.95 -33.17 1.01
N LEU A 59 -14.73 -33.26 0.46
CA LEU A 59 -14.40 -34.24 -0.57
C LEU A 59 -14.51 -35.71 -0.12
N LYS A 60 -14.50 -35.97 1.19
CA LYS A 60 -14.71 -37.32 1.73
C LYS A 60 -16.18 -37.73 1.72
N ALA A 61 -17.12 -36.79 1.62
CA ALA A 61 -18.55 -37.07 1.59
C ALA A 61 -18.98 -37.68 0.24
N PRO A 62 -19.87 -38.70 0.23
CA PRO A 62 -20.45 -39.23 -1.01
C PRO A 62 -21.44 -38.24 -1.66
N GLY A 63 -21.47 -38.16 -3.01
CA GLY A 63 -22.57 -37.56 -3.77
C GLY A 63 -22.55 -36.04 -4.02
N SER A 64 -21.68 -35.26 -3.38
CA SER A 64 -21.60 -33.78 -3.57
C SER A 64 -20.22 -33.25 -4.00
N ARG A 65 -19.33 -34.15 -4.43
CA ARG A 65 -17.88 -33.86 -4.53
C ARG A 65 -17.54 -32.69 -5.47
N SER A 66 -18.17 -32.54 -6.62
CA SER A 66 -17.79 -31.49 -7.58
C SER A 66 -18.31 -30.10 -7.20
N ALA A 67 -19.61 -29.98 -6.90
CA ALA A 67 -20.24 -28.69 -6.59
C ALA A 67 -19.71 -28.09 -5.27
N THR A 68 -19.55 -28.91 -4.22
CA THR A 68 -19.01 -28.43 -2.94
C THR A 68 -17.53 -28.04 -3.09
N TYR A 69 -16.74 -28.82 -3.82
CA TYR A 69 -15.35 -28.48 -4.12
C TYR A 69 -15.23 -27.16 -4.89
N ALA A 70 -16.03 -26.98 -5.93
CA ALA A 70 -16.03 -25.78 -6.76
C ALA A 70 -16.37 -24.52 -5.93
N ALA A 71 -17.34 -24.61 -5.02
CA ALA A 71 -17.69 -23.49 -4.13
C ALA A 71 -16.54 -23.07 -3.20
N TYR A 72 -15.79 -24.03 -2.63
CA TYR A 72 -14.61 -23.69 -1.83
C TYR A 72 -13.46 -23.12 -2.67
N ALA A 73 -13.22 -23.71 -3.85
CA ALA A 73 -12.18 -23.23 -4.77
C ALA A 73 -12.45 -21.78 -5.20
N ASP A 74 -13.70 -21.46 -5.58
CA ASP A 74 -14.13 -20.11 -5.96
C ASP A 74 -13.91 -19.11 -4.82
N ARG A 75 -14.30 -19.46 -3.59
CA ARG A 75 -14.09 -18.59 -2.43
C ARG A 75 -12.61 -18.33 -2.12
N ILE A 76 -11.75 -19.33 -2.29
CA ILE A 76 -10.29 -19.17 -2.15
C ILE A 76 -9.76 -18.25 -3.26
N ASP A 77 -10.19 -18.44 -4.50
CA ASP A 77 -9.75 -17.64 -5.65
C ASP A 77 -10.20 -16.17 -5.55
N ILE A 78 -11.41 -15.90 -5.04
CA ILE A 78 -11.90 -14.56 -4.69
C ILE A 78 -11.00 -13.93 -3.61
N THR A 79 -10.68 -14.70 -2.56
CA THR A 79 -9.83 -14.21 -1.46
C THR A 79 -8.43 -13.88 -1.96
N LEU A 80 -7.81 -14.75 -2.75
CA LEU A 80 -6.49 -14.50 -3.37
C LEU A 80 -6.54 -13.28 -4.29
N SER A 81 -7.61 -13.09 -5.05
CA SER A 81 -7.78 -11.94 -5.93
C SER A 81 -7.90 -10.63 -5.15
N SER A 82 -8.67 -10.61 -4.07
CA SER A 82 -8.75 -9.48 -3.14
C SER A 82 -7.39 -9.13 -2.54
N LEU A 83 -6.57 -10.13 -2.18
CA LEU A 83 -5.21 -9.88 -1.69
C LEU A 83 -4.28 -9.28 -2.76
N ARG A 84 -4.45 -9.65 -4.04
CA ARG A 84 -3.71 -9.00 -5.14
C ARG A 84 -4.10 -7.54 -5.32
N GLU A 85 -5.36 -7.17 -5.05
CA GLU A 85 -5.78 -5.77 -5.05
C GLU A 85 -5.12 -5.00 -3.90
N ILE A 86 -5.08 -5.57 -2.70
CA ILE A 86 -4.40 -4.97 -1.53
C ILE A 86 -2.93 -4.72 -1.84
N ALA A 87 -2.23 -5.74 -2.39
CA ALA A 87 -0.83 -5.60 -2.78
C ALA A 87 -0.59 -4.51 -3.84
N ARG A 88 -1.53 -4.35 -4.79
CA ARG A 88 -1.46 -3.30 -5.82
C ARG A 88 -1.77 -1.90 -5.30
N ALA A 89 -2.59 -1.81 -4.25
CA ALA A 89 -2.95 -0.56 -3.60
C ALA A 89 -1.93 -0.14 -2.52
N ALA A 90 -0.86 -0.90 -2.33
CA ALA A 90 0.16 -0.59 -1.33
C ALA A 90 0.76 0.81 -1.57
N PRO A 91 0.94 1.62 -0.52
CA PRO A 91 1.42 3.00 -0.66
C PRO A 91 2.90 3.11 -1.04
N ASP A 92 3.65 2.03 -0.86
CA ASP A 92 5.07 1.93 -1.18
C ASP A 92 5.32 0.73 -2.10
N ALA A 93 6.18 0.92 -3.10
CA ALA A 93 6.44 -0.09 -4.12
C ALA A 93 7.10 -1.36 -3.57
N GLU A 94 7.98 -1.23 -2.57
CA GLU A 94 8.63 -2.39 -1.94
C GLU A 94 7.61 -3.16 -1.10
N ILE A 95 6.76 -2.47 -0.32
CA ILE A 95 5.64 -3.11 0.39
C ILE A 95 4.76 -3.88 -0.59
N GLY A 96 4.30 -3.23 -1.67
CA GLY A 96 3.44 -3.86 -2.67
C GLY A 96 4.09 -5.06 -3.35
N TYR A 97 5.39 -4.97 -3.68
CA TYR A 97 6.15 -6.08 -4.24
C TYR A 97 6.22 -7.27 -3.28
N GLN A 98 6.55 -7.05 -2.00
CA GLN A 98 6.66 -8.12 -1.01
C GLN A 98 5.30 -8.75 -0.68
N GLN A 99 4.24 -7.94 -0.67
CA GLN A 99 2.86 -8.41 -0.51
C GLN A 99 2.42 -9.25 -1.73
N ALA A 100 2.72 -8.81 -2.95
CA ALA A 100 2.43 -9.58 -4.15
C ALA A 100 3.16 -10.92 -4.14
N LEU A 101 4.43 -10.95 -3.72
CA LEU A 101 5.20 -12.19 -3.58
C LEU A 101 4.58 -13.15 -2.55
N ALA A 102 4.09 -12.64 -1.41
CA ALA A 102 3.33 -13.43 -0.44
C ALA A 102 2.06 -14.04 -1.05
N VAL A 103 1.31 -13.27 -1.85
CA VAL A 103 0.09 -13.76 -2.50
C VAL A 103 0.40 -14.82 -3.56
N GLU A 104 1.49 -14.68 -4.31
CA GLU A 104 1.93 -15.72 -5.25
C GLU A 104 2.32 -17.01 -4.51
N LEU A 105 2.99 -16.91 -3.36
CA LEU A 105 3.27 -18.08 -2.51
C LEU A 105 2.00 -18.74 -1.96
N LEU A 106 1.04 -17.96 -1.47
CA LEU A 106 -0.27 -18.51 -1.06
C LEU A 106 -0.98 -19.20 -2.23
N THR A 107 -0.84 -18.66 -3.44
CA THR A 107 -1.42 -19.27 -4.65
C THR A 107 -0.71 -20.60 -5.00
N VAL A 108 0.60 -20.72 -4.75
CA VAL A 108 1.32 -22.00 -4.87
C VAL A 108 0.81 -23.00 -3.84
N VAL A 109 0.67 -22.60 -2.57
CA VAL A 109 0.15 -23.46 -1.49
C VAL A 109 -1.24 -23.97 -1.85
N GLU A 110 -2.11 -23.08 -2.34
CA GLU A 110 -3.43 -23.46 -2.83
C GLU A 110 -3.36 -24.41 -4.02
N GLY A 111 -2.46 -24.19 -4.98
CA GLY A 111 -2.29 -25.11 -6.11
C GLY A 111 -1.86 -26.52 -5.67
N VAL A 112 -1.00 -26.64 -4.66
CA VAL A 112 -0.62 -27.92 -4.07
C VAL A 112 -1.83 -28.58 -3.40
N ASP A 113 -2.54 -27.87 -2.52
CA ASP A 113 -3.73 -28.43 -1.83
C ASP A 113 -4.82 -28.85 -2.81
N ARG A 114 -5.03 -28.05 -3.87
CA ARG A 114 -5.94 -28.33 -4.98
C ARG A 114 -5.56 -29.61 -5.71
N SER A 115 -4.29 -29.79 -6.05
CA SER A 115 -3.81 -31.01 -6.73
C SER A 115 -4.01 -32.25 -5.86
N VAL A 116 -3.70 -32.19 -4.56
CA VAL A 116 -3.88 -33.31 -3.62
C VAL A 116 -5.36 -33.65 -3.48
N SER A 117 -6.21 -32.63 -3.36
CA SER A 117 -7.66 -32.76 -3.28
C SER A 117 -8.25 -33.47 -4.50
N LEU A 118 -7.85 -33.07 -5.71
CA LEU A 118 -8.27 -33.72 -6.96
C LEU A 118 -7.82 -35.17 -7.04
N ALA A 119 -6.57 -35.45 -6.64
CA ALA A 119 -6.05 -36.80 -6.65
C ALA A 119 -6.74 -37.74 -5.63
N VAL A 120 -7.17 -37.21 -4.48
CA VAL A 120 -7.93 -37.99 -3.49
C VAL A 120 -9.39 -38.21 -3.91
N ALA A 121 -9.98 -37.30 -4.68
CA ALA A 121 -11.35 -37.43 -5.17
C ALA A 121 -11.56 -38.61 -6.15
N GLY A 122 -10.47 -39.12 -6.73
CA GLY A 122 -10.46 -40.12 -7.79
C GLY A 122 -10.33 -39.47 -9.17
N MET A 123 -9.58 -40.10 -10.08
CA MET A 123 -9.29 -39.55 -11.41
C MET A 123 -9.93 -40.39 -12.51
N ASP A 124 -10.93 -39.83 -13.18
CA ASP A 124 -11.28 -40.20 -14.55
C ASP A 124 -10.40 -39.42 -15.55
N ASP A 125 -10.66 -39.53 -16.86
CA ASP A 125 -9.84 -38.86 -17.88
C ASP A 125 -9.92 -37.33 -17.82
N GLU A 126 -11.05 -36.78 -17.39
CA GLU A 126 -11.25 -35.34 -17.22
C GLU A 126 -10.56 -34.83 -15.97
N GLY A 127 -10.78 -35.48 -14.82
CA GLY A 127 -10.11 -35.17 -13.57
C GLY A 127 -8.59 -35.27 -13.65
N ARG A 128 -8.06 -36.14 -14.52
CA ARG A 128 -6.61 -36.21 -14.79
C ARG A 128 -6.07 -34.97 -15.51
N ARG A 129 -6.83 -34.39 -16.46
CA ARG A 129 -6.43 -33.15 -17.13
C ARG A 129 -6.44 -31.98 -16.15
N ASP A 130 -7.48 -31.87 -15.33
CA ASP A 130 -7.59 -30.83 -14.30
C ASP A 130 -6.48 -30.95 -13.26
N TYR A 131 -6.18 -32.18 -12.85
CA TYR A 131 -5.06 -32.48 -11.97
C TYR A 131 -3.72 -32.05 -12.58
N ALA A 132 -3.43 -32.47 -13.82
CA ALA A 132 -2.18 -32.12 -14.51
C ALA A 132 -2.05 -30.60 -14.72
N ALA A 133 -3.15 -29.91 -15.03
CA ALA A 133 -3.20 -28.46 -15.14
C ALA A 133 -2.89 -27.78 -13.80
N ALA A 134 -3.49 -28.26 -12.69
CA ALA A 134 -3.21 -27.75 -11.35
C ALA A 134 -1.73 -27.95 -10.96
N VAL A 135 -1.17 -29.15 -11.22
CA VAL A 135 0.24 -29.46 -10.95
C VAL A 135 1.18 -28.55 -11.75
N GLY A 136 0.95 -28.45 -13.05
CA GLY A 136 1.75 -27.59 -13.93
C GLY A 136 1.70 -26.11 -13.52
N ALA A 137 0.51 -25.62 -13.19
CA ALA A 137 0.31 -24.23 -12.78
C ALA A 137 1.07 -23.88 -11.50
N TYR A 138 0.95 -24.69 -10.45
CA TYR A 138 1.63 -24.38 -9.18
C TYR A 138 3.15 -24.58 -9.30
N ARG A 139 3.63 -25.60 -10.03
CA ARG A 139 5.07 -25.84 -10.24
C ARG A 139 5.72 -24.70 -11.01
N SER A 140 5.09 -24.25 -12.08
CA SER A 140 5.54 -23.10 -12.88
C SER A 140 5.59 -21.83 -12.04
N ARG A 141 4.52 -21.55 -11.29
CA ARG A 141 4.46 -20.39 -10.39
C ARG A 141 5.54 -20.46 -9.30
N LEU A 142 5.74 -21.62 -8.67
CA LEU A 142 6.78 -21.82 -7.67
C LEU A 142 8.19 -21.55 -8.24
N GLY A 143 8.47 -22.02 -9.46
CA GLY A 143 9.72 -21.70 -10.15
C GLY A 143 9.89 -20.19 -10.41
N ALA A 144 8.81 -19.51 -10.80
CA ALA A 144 8.84 -18.07 -11.08
C ALA A 144 9.04 -17.19 -9.83
N VAL A 145 8.59 -17.65 -8.65
CA VAL A 145 8.77 -16.91 -7.39
C VAL A 145 10.07 -17.25 -6.66
N ALA A 146 10.66 -18.44 -6.90
CA ALA A 146 11.85 -18.90 -6.19
C ALA A 146 13.04 -17.90 -6.24
N GLY A 147 13.29 -17.30 -7.41
CA GLY A 147 14.36 -16.32 -7.59
C GLY A 147 14.10 -14.97 -6.92
N LYS A 148 12.86 -14.70 -6.49
CA LYS A 148 12.41 -13.44 -5.88
C LYS A 148 12.37 -13.51 -4.36
N LEU A 149 12.51 -14.71 -3.79
CA LEU A 149 12.52 -14.93 -2.34
C LEU A 149 13.70 -14.21 -1.69
N THR A 150 13.50 -13.77 -0.45
CA THR A 150 14.58 -13.34 0.44
C THR A 150 15.61 -14.46 0.64
N GLU A 151 16.83 -14.14 1.06
CA GLU A 151 17.88 -15.15 1.24
C GLU A 151 17.46 -16.29 2.20
N SER A 152 16.84 -15.94 3.32
CA SER A 152 16.35 -16.91 4.30
C SER A 152 15.24 -17.80 3.74
N SER A 153 14.27 -17.23 3.02
CA SER A 153 13.20 -17.98 2.36
C SER A 153 13.73 -18.83 1.21
N ARG A 154 14.75 -18.36 0.47
CA ARG A 154 15.39 -19.10 -0.61
C ARG A 154 16.13 -20.32 -0.09
N GLN A 155 16.76 -20.22 1.09
CA GLN A 155 17.37 -21.37 1.74
C GLN A 155 16.33 -22.45 2.06
N ILE A 156 15.21 -22.07 2.71
CA ILE A 156 14.10 -22.98 3.03
C ILE A 156 13.56 -23.63 1.75
N TYR A 157 13.39 -22.85 0.68
CA TYR A 157 12.96 -23.37 -0.61
C TYR A 157 13.95 -24.40 -1.19
N ARG A 158 15.26 -24.13 -1.16
CA ARG A 158 16.29 -25.08 -1.63
C ARG A 158 16.28 -26.36 -0.81
N ASP A 159 16.19 -26.25 0.51
CA ASP A 159 16.14 -27.40 1.41
C ASP A 159 14.88 -28.25 1.13
N LEU A 160 13.73 -27.61 0.91
CA LEU A 160 12.50 -28.27 0.51
C LEU A 160 12.67 -29.01 -0.82
N VAL A 161 13.12 -28.33 -1.88
CA VAL A 161 13.24 -28.92 -3.22
C VAL A 161 14.31 -30.02 -3.27
N GLY A 162 15.35 -29.92 -2.44
CA GLY A 162 16.37 -30.96 -2.27
C GLY A 162 15.94 -32.15 -1.41
N SER A 163 14.76 -32.09 -0.78
CA SER A 163 14.30 -33.13 0.15
C SER A 163 13.79 -34.40 -0.55
N ALA A 164 13.87 -35.51 0.18
CA ALA A 164 13.28 -36.79 -0.26
C ALA A 164 11.75 -36.71 -0.37
N ASP A 165 11.09 -35.92 0.46
CA ASP A 165 9.64 -35.76 0.43
C ASP A 165 9.17 -34.99 -0.80
N TRP A 166 9.88 -33.92 -1.21
CA TRP A 166 9.60 -33.23 -2.47
C TRP A 166 9.76 -34.15 -3.69
N SER A 167 10.82 -34.96 -3.69
CA SER A 167 11.08 -35.94 -4.76
C SER A 167 10.00 -37.02 -4.81
N ARG A 168 9.63 -37.59 -3.65
CA ARG A 168 8.57 -38.61 -3.55
C ARG A 168 7.21 -38.06 -3.96
N PHE A 169 6.89 -36.84 -3.52
CA PHE A 169 5.67 -36.14 -3.88
C PHE A 169 5.59 -35.95 -5.41
N GLY A 170 6.63 -35.35 -6.01
CA GLY A 170 6.67 -35.09 -7.46
C GLY A 170 6.67 -36.34 -8.33
N ALA A 171 7.27 -37.45 -7.85
CA ALA A 171 7.25 -38.72 -8.59
C ALA A 171 5.83 -39.29 -8.70
N VAL A 172 5.03 -39.18 -7.65
CA VAL A 172 3.62 -39.58 -7.68
C VAL A 172 2.80 -38.66 -8.55
N GLU A 173 3.03 -37.34 -8.49
CA GLU A 173 2.32 -36.40 -9.36
C GLU A 173 2.57 -36.69 -10.84
N THR A 174 3.84 -36.94 -11.19
CA THR A 174 4.22 -37.32 -12.55
C THR A 174 3.54 -38.62 -12.98
N ALA A 175 3.53 -39.64 -12.11
CA ALA A 175 2.91 -40.91 -12.41
C ALA A 175 1.40 -40.78 -12.62
N LEU A 176 0.71 -40.04 -11.76
CA LEU A 176 -0.73 -39.78 -11.84
C LEU A 176 -1.09 -38.99 -13.10
N SER A 177 -0.33 -37.94 -13.42
CA SER A 177 -0.52 -37.19 -14.68
C SER A 177 -0.31 -38.05 -15.92
N ALA A 178 0.64 -39.00 -15.88
CA ALA A 178 0.93 -39.93 -16.97
C ALA A 178 0.02 -41.17 -17.02
N ALA A 179 -0.95 -41.30 -16.12
CA ALA A 179 -1.79 -42.50 -15.96
C ALA A 179 -0.99 -43.79 -15.74
N THR A 180 0.13 -43.70 -15.03
CA THR A 180 1.01 -44.83 -14.68
C THR A 180 0.92 -45.16 -13.19
N PRO A 181 1.22 -46.41 -12.77
CA PRO A 181 1.21 -46.78 -11.37
C PRO A 181 2.19 -45.91 -10.55
N PRO A 182 1.76 -45.32 -9.42
CA PRO A 182 2.63 -44.49 -8.60
C PRO A 182 3.75 -45.33 -7.96
N PRO A 183 4.98 -44.78 -7.85
CA PRO A 183 6.13 -45.52 -7.33
C PRO A 183 6.08 -45.78 -5.82
N VAL A 184 5.15 -45.12 -5.11
CA VAL A 184 4.89 -45.32 -3.68
C VAL A 184 3.39 -45.43 -3.43
N GLY A 185 3.01 -46.11 -2.36
CA GLY A 185 1.61 -46.21 -1.95
C GLY A 185 0.99 -44.89 -1.51
N GLN A 186 -0.34 -44.80 -1.56
CA GLN A 186 -1.11 -43.59 -1.27
C GLN A 186 -0.82 -43.00 0.13
N ALA A 187 -0.63 -43.85 1.14
CA ALA A 187 -0.31 -43.40 2.49
C ALA A 187 1.03 -42.65 2.55
N ALA A 188 2.09 -43.20 1.95
CA ALA A 188 3.41 -42.57 1.91
C ALA A 188 3.41 -41.28 1.08
N TRP A 189 2.65 -41.25 -0.01
CA TRP A 189 2.44 -40.05 -0.81
C TRP A 189 1.75 -38.93 -0.01
N ARG A 190 0.69 -39.25 0.74
CA ARG A 190 -0.03 -38.25 1.55
C ARG A 190 0.84 -37.64 2.65
N VAL A 191 1.68 -38.44 3.30
CA VAL A 191 2.65 -37.93 4.28
C VAL A 191 3.63 -36.96 3.62
N ALA A 192 4.17 -37.30 2.45
CA ALA A 192 5.06 -36.40 1.71
C ALA A 192 4.34 -35.11 1.27
N ALA A 193 3.09 -35.22 0.80
CA ALA A 193 2.26 -34.07 0.42
C ALA A 193 1.99 -33.13 1.61
N GLU A 194 1.72 -33.68 2.79
CA GLU A 194 1.54 -32.89 4.02
C GLU A 194 2.80 -32.15 4.44
N VAL A 195 3.98 -32.80 4.32
CA VAL A 195 5.27 -32.14 4.58
C VAL A 195 5.49 -31.00 3.59
N VAL A 196 5.35 -31.26 2.29
CA VAL A 196 5.54 -30.25 1.24
C VAL A 196 4.57 -29.08 1.39
N GLY A 197 3.28 -29.36 1.59
CA GLY A 197 2.25 -28.34 1.80
C GLY A 197 2.53 -27.47 3.03
N ARG A 198 2.95 -28.08 4.14
CA ARG A 198 3.33 -27.35 5.35
C ARG A 198 4.56 -26.47 5.13
N SER A 199 5.61 -26.98 4.50
CA SER A 199 6.83 -26.21 4.23
C SER A 199 6.56 -25.01 3.31
N LEU A 200 5.71 -25.17 2.29
CA LEU A 200 5.29 -24.05 1.44
C LEU A 200 4.38 -23.07 2.18
N GLY A 201 3.51 -23.57 3.05
CA GLY A 201 2.70 -22.75 3.95
C GLY A 201 3.55 -21.89 4.88
N ASP A 202 4.60 -22.48 5.48
CA ASP A 202 5.56 -21.77 6.33
C ASP A 202 6.33 -20.71 5.55
N LEU A 203 6.71 -21.00 4.30
CA LEU A 203 7.35 -20.03 3.41
C LEU A 203 6.42 -18.83 3.14
N ALA A 204 5.15 -19.10 2.83
CA ALA A 204 4.14 -18.06 2.61
C ALA A 204 3.90 -17.23 3.89
N ALA A 205 3.78 -17.87 5.04
CA ALA A 205 3.59 -17.20 6.34
C ALA A 205 4.76 -16.27 6.68
N ARG A 206 6.01 -16.73 6.48
CA ARG A 206 7.21 -15.90 6.68
C ARG A 206 7.25 -14.70 5.74
N GLN A 207 6.87 -14.89 4.48
CA GLN A 207 6.81 -13.80 3.51
C GLN A 207 5.74 -12.77 3.87
N ILE A 208 4.57 -13.21 4.34
CA ILE A 208 3.52 -12.31 4.86
C ILE A 208 4.04 -11.55 6.07
N GLU A 209 4.68 -12.22 7.03
CA GLU A 209 5.26 -11.57 8.21
C GLU A 209 6.33 -10.55 7.85
N TYR A 210 7.22 -10.87 6.89
CA TYR A 210 8.21 -9.94 6.38
C TYR A 210 7.56 -8.69 5.76
N SER A 211 6.54 -8.89 4.91
CA SER A 211 5.81 -7.76 4.31
C SER A 211 5.09 -6.90 5.36
N ALA A 212 4.55 -7.52 6.41
CA ALA A 212 3.89 -6.81 7.50
C ALA A 212 4.87 -5.96 8.33
N ARG A 213 6.04 -6.52 8.66
CA ARG A 213 7.10 -5.78 9.36
C ARG A 213 7.58 -4.59 8.53
N LEU A 214 7.78 -4.81 7.23
CA LEU A 214 8.16 -3.74 6.30
C LEU A 214 7.09 -2.63 6.25
N ALA A 215 5.80 -2.99 6.23
CA ALA A 215 4.71 -2.03 6.25
C ALA A 215 4.70 -1.17 7.53
N ILE A 216 4.86 -1.81 8.69
CA ILE A 216 4.93 -1.13 9.99
C ILE A 216 6.17 -0.19 10.05
N ASP A 217 7.34 -0.68 9.65
CA ASP A 217 8.59 0.11 9.67
C ASP A 217 8.54 1.26 8.66
N GLY A 218 7.96 1.02 7.48
CA GLY A 218 7.70 2.04 6.47
C GLY A 218 6.80 3.16 6.99
N GLY A 219 5.67 2.80 7.60
CA GLY A 219 4.75 3.76 8.22
C GLY A 219 5.41 4.63 9.28
N ARG A 220 6.26 4.05 10.13
CA ARG A 220 7.04 4.81 11.13
C ARG A 220 8.01 5.80 10.49
N ARG A 221 8.72 5.40 9.43
CA ARG A 221 9.64 6.28 8.70
C ARG A 221 8.91 7.44 8.03
N VAL A 222 7.80 7.17 7.33
CA VAL A 222 6.99 8.21 6.67
C VAL A 222 6.49 9.24 7.69
N LEU A 223 5.97 8.77 8.82
CA LEU A 223 5.53 9.66 9.90
C LEU A 223 6.67 10.51 10.49
N SER A 224 7.83 9.90 10.74
CA SER A 224 9.00 10.63 11.25
C SER A 224 9.51 11.68 10.26
N GLY A 225 9.51 11.36 8.96
CA GLY A 225 9.88 12.29 7.89
C GLY A 225 8.90 13.45 7.76
N ALA A 226 7.60 13.18 7.88
CA ALA A 226 6.57 14.22 7.89
C ALA A 226 6.75 15.19 9.07
N PHE A 227 7.00 14.67 10.28
CA PHE A 227 7.28 15.53 11.44
C PHE A 227 8.56 16.35 11.26
N ALA A 228 9.65 15.75 10.77
CA ALA A 228 10.89 16.46 10.52
C ALA A 228 10.71 17.58 9.48
N THR A 229 9.96 17.31 8.41
CA THR A 229 9.67 18.29 7.35
C THR A 229 8.78 19.42 7.87
N THR A 230 7.72 19.09 8.61
CA THR A 230 6.85 20.07 9.26
C THR A 230 7.62 20.94 10.26
N ALA A 231 8.52 20.35 11.05
CA ALA A 231 9.39 21.09 11.96
C ALA A 231 10.34 22.02 11.20
N ALA A 232 10.97 21.55 10.11
CA ALA A 232 11.88 22.36 9.30
C ALA A 232 11.15 23.56 8.64
N ILE A 233 9.97 23.35 8.06
CA ILE A 233 9.15 24.41 7.45
C ILE A 233 8.71 25.42 8.52
N SER A 234 8.29 24.94 9.69
CA SER A 234 7.86 25.80 10.80
C SER A 234 9.02 26.65 11.35
N LEU A 235 10.21 26.05 11.49
CA LEU A 235 11.42 26.76 11.90
C LEU A 235 11.81 27.83 10.88
N LEU A 236 11.79 27.51 9.58
CA LEU A 236 12.10 28.48 8.53
C LEU A 236 11.12 29.67 8.56
N ALA A 237 9.82 29.40 8.69
CA ALA A 237 8.80 30.45 8.80
C ALA A 237 9.03 31.32 10.06
N GLY A 238 9.39 30.71 11.19
CA GLY A 238 9.73 31.41 12.43
C GLY A 238 10.97 32.29 12.31
N VAL A 239 12.02 31.82 11.62
CA VAL A 239 13.23 32.60 11.36
C VAL A 239 12.92 33.79 10.46
N VAL A 240 12.15 33.61 9.39
CA VAL A 240 11.73 34.72 8.50
C VAL A 240 10.94 35.76 9.29
N MET A 241 9.99 35.32 10.13
CA MET A 241 9.22 36.21 11.01
C MET A 241 10.15 36.99 11.97
N ALA A 242 11.12 36.33 12.60
CA ALA A 242 12.08 36.97 13.50
C ALA A 242 12.94 38.01 12.77
N VAL A 243 13.43 37.69 11.57
CA VAL A 243 14.19 38.63 10.72
C VAL A 243 13.35 39.85 10.38
N VAL A 244 12.09 39.67 9.93
CA VAL A 244 11.17 40.78 9.64
C VAL A 244 10.94 41.65 10.88
N MET A 245 10.73 41.04 12.06
CA MET A 245 10.59 41.78 13.32
C MET A 245 11.86 42.57 13.69
N LEU A 246 13.04 41.98 13.51
CA LEU A 246 14.32 42.65 13.80
C LEU A 246 14.54 43.83 12.83
N LEU A 247 14.26 43.67 11.54
CA LEU A 247 14.32 44.75 10.56
C LEU A 247 13.29 45.85 10.85
N ALA A 248 12.05 45.49 11.20
CA ALA A 248 11.02 46.46 11.55
C ALA A 248 11.39 47.31 12.78
N ARG A 249 12.09 46.72 13.76
CA ARG A 249 12.63 47.46 14.92
C ARG A 249 13.76 48.42 14.56
N ARG A 250 14.51 48.16 13.48
CA ARG A 250 15.64 49.00 13.04
C ARG A 250 15.24 50.15 12.14
N LEU A 251 14.01 50.21 11.63
CA LEU A 251 13.55 51.33 10.82
C LEU A 251 13.25 52.55 11.72
N PRO A 252 14.00 53.67 11.60
CA PRO A 252 13.72 54.87 12.36
C PRO A 252 12.35 55.41 11.93
N ILE A 253 11.46 55.62 12.90
CA ILE A 253 10.16 56.26 12.65
C ILE A 253 10.47 57.72 12.27
N PRO A 254 10.19 58.18 11.03
CA PRO A 254 10.30 59.60 10.74
C PRO A 254 9.24 60.30 11.57
N VAL A 255 9.67 61.04 12.59
CA VAL A 255 8.80 61.96 13.33
C VAL A 255 8.44 63.06 12.36
N ILE A 256 7.29 62.92 11.70
CA ILE A 256 6.69 64.02 10.95
C ILE A 256 6.31 65.05 12.02
N ARG A 257 7.16 66.07 12.21
CA ARG A 257 6.76 67.28 12.93
C ARG A 257 5.61 67.88 12.11
N CYS A 258 4.38 67.78 12.60
CA CYS A 258 3.32 68.67 12.13
C CYS A 258 3.85 70.10 12.30
N PRO A 259 4.02 70.89 11.22
CA PRO A 259 4.34 72.29 11.39
C PRO A 259 3.21 72.92 12.20
N ALA A 260 3.60 73.58 13.28
CA ALA A 260 2.70 74.35 14.12
C ALA A 260 1.90 75.31 13.23
N ARG A 261 0.57 75.25 13.37
CA ARG A 261 -0.41 76.32 13.18
C ARG A 261 0.17 77.56 12.47
N LEU A 262 0.09 77.58 11.14
CA LEU A 262 0.12 78.82 10.39
C LEU A 262 -1.14 79.60 10.76
N GLU A 263 -0.93 80.75 11.39
CA GLU A 263 -1.95 81.72 11.71
C GLU A 263 -2.75 82.10 10.46
N ALA A 264 -4.03 82.37 10.71
CA ALA A 264 -5.02 82.75 9.73
C ALA A 264 -4.59 83.99 8.92
N THR A 265 -4.88 83.98 7.61
CA THR A 265 -5.51 85.11 6.90
C THR A 265 -5.98 84.65 5.49
N PRO A 266 -7.00 85.30 4.91
CA PRO A 266 -8.05 84.61 4.14
C PRO A 266 -8.02 84.89 2.62
N LEU A 267 -8.91 84.17 1.92
CA LEU A 267 -9.46 84.48 0.58
C LEU A 267 -8.53 84.31 -0.65
N SER A 268 -8.56 83.12 -1.26
CA SER A 268 -8.79 82.94 -2.71
C SER A 268 -8.65 81.45 -3.12
N TRP A 269 -9.61 80.60 -2.76
CA TRP A 269 -9.63 79.19 -3.22
C TRP A 269 -10.94 78.76 -3.88
N SER A 270 -11.81 79.71 -4.25
CA SER A 270 -13.06 79.42 -4.97
C SER A 270 -12.88 79.11 -6.47
N HIS A 271 -11.71 79.36 -7.07
CA HIS A 271 -11.53 79.20 -8.52
C HIS A 271 -10.96 77.86 -8.99
N ARG A 272 -10.55 76.95 -8.09
CA ARG A 272 -9.90 75.69 -8.51
C ARG A 272 -10.74 74.41 -8.40
N VAL A 273 -11.99 74.51 -7.93
CA VAL A 273 -12.90 73.35 -7.87
C VAL A 273 -13.81 73.27 -9.11
N HIS A 274 -13.93 74.35 -9.89
CA HIS A 274 -14.81 74.36 -11.06
C HIS A 274 -14.25 73.60 -12.27
N ASP A 275 -12.93 73.36 -12.33
CA ASP A 275 -12.24 72.81 -13.50
C ASP A 275 -12.16 71.26 -13.50
N TYR A 276 -12.58 70.60 -12.42
CA TYR A 276 -12.64 69.13 -12.34
C TYR A 276 -14.02 68.54 -12.64
N ALA A 277 -15.08 69.34 -12.65
CA ALA A 277 -16.43 68.89 -12.98
C ALA A 277 -16.71 68.86 -14.49
N GLU A 278 -15.96 69.64 -15.28
CA GLU A 278 -16.20 69.76 -16.74
C GLU A 278 -15.47 68.68 -17.57
N LYS A 279 -14.42 68.05 -17.00
CA LYS A 279 -13.67 66.97 -17.69
C LYS A 279 -14.24 65.56 -17.49
N SER A 280 -15.17 65.35 -16.56
CA SER A 280 -15.77 64.03 -16.31
C SER A 280 -16.99 63.70 -17.18
N THR A 281 -17.57 64.67 -17.91
CA THR A 281 -18.72 64.44 -18.80
C THR A 281 -18.36 64.13 -20.26
N LEU A 282 -17.09 64.34 -20.67
CA LEU A 282 -16.64 64.11 -22.05
C LEU A 282 -16.14 62.69 -22.37
N LEU A 283 -16.09 61.77 -21.39
CA LEU A 283 -15.64 60.38 -21.59
C LEU A 283 -16.77 59.33 -21.58
N ALA A 284 -18.05 59.75 -21.54
CA ALA A 284 -19.19 58.82 -21.54
C ALA A 284 -19.84 58.58 -22.93
N HIS A 285 -19.33 59.19 -24.01
CA HIS A 285 -19.87 59.01 -25.36
C HIS A 285 -18.76 58.75 -26.37
N THR A 286 -18.20 57.54 -26.38
CA THR A 286 -17.59 56.91 -27.57
C THR A 286 -17.24 55.46 -27.25
N ARG A 287 -18.22 54.56 -27.34
CA ARG A 287 -18.03 53.15 -27.69
C ARG A 287 -19.36 52.61 -28.23
N ARG A 288 -19.48 52.66 -29.56
CA ARG A 288 -20.21 51.67 -30.35
C ARG A 288 -19.17 50.67 -30.84
#